data_AF-A0AAV4GVA1-F1
#
_entry.id   AF-A0AAV4GVA1-F1
#
_cell.length_a   1.000
_cell.length_b   1.000
_cell.length_c   1.000
_cell.angle_alpha   90.00
_cell.angle_beta   90.00
_cell.angle_gamma   90.00
#
_symmetry.space_group_name_H-M   'P 1'
#
loop_
_entity.id
_entity.type
_entity.pdbx_description
1 polymer ?
#
loop_
_entity_poly.entity_id
_entity_poly.type
_entity_poly.pdbx_seq_one_letter_code
_entity_poly.pdbx_strand_id
1 'polypeptide(L)'
;MVMNVLLNVCLSLGILLHHYCGCWASSIRYNKFQLVPGHRVTRGTEVSRSTQPDVNLVKCARRCLGDCTVFQFDNVNKLCVTFAEKPYEIEMTGDTNWTAAYLPTSFLNAITYGDYTLVFRLQSGKPGLAYATWTDTNRHDDEKPSSETFPLACLRMSNYSSCDRHFRSKIIDNWSGITEVYLSVIKNDSEVAYIKFNGAGTNHYTWCHEHRIRNSTWYPDIVYGPPLRYWTHIVG
;
A
#
# COMPACT_ATOMS: atom_id res chain seq x y z
N MET A 1 19.33 27.80 10.40
CA MET A 1 20.52 28.17 9.60
C MET A 1 21.73 27.70 10.40
N VAL A 2 22.60 26.84 9.84
CA VAL A 2 23.87 26.35 10.48
C VAL A 2 23.62 25.50 11.76
N MET A 3 24.51 24.61 12.25
CA MET A 3 25.41 23.60 11.63
C MET A 3 25.86 22.60 12.73
N ASN A 4 26.59 21.54 12.35
CA ASN A 4 27.24 20.51 13.19
C ASN A 4 27.69 20.89 14.61
N VAL A 5 27.57 19.90 15.53
CA VAL A 5 28.53 19.69 16.62
C VAL A 5 28.97 18.22 16.62
N LEU A 6 30.27 17.99 16.40
CA LEU A 6 30.98 16.73 16.70
C LEU A 6 31.54 16.83 18.13
N LEU A 7 31.56 15.72 18.89
CA LEU A 7 32.37 15.37 20.08
C LEU A 7 31.71 14.11 20.71
N ASN A 8 32.30 13.22 21.52
CA ASN A 8 33.68 12.84 21.88
C ASN A 8 33.59 11.42 22.55
N VAL A 9 34.60 10.60 22.89
CA VAL A 9 36.07 10.64 22.87
C VAL A 9 36.56 9.21 22.54
N CYS A 10 37.68 9.00 21.83
CA CYS A 10 38.56 7.83 22.07
C CYS A 10 39.94 7.96 21.39
N LEU A 11 40.92 8.57 22.09
CA LEU A 11 42.32 8.59 21.66
C LEU A 11 43.25 8.86 22.86
N SER A 12 43.77 7.81 23.50
CA SER A 12 45.10 7.76 24.17
C SER A 12 45.21 6.57 25.14
N LEU A 13 45.94 5.52 24.73
CA LEU A 13 46.90 4.72 25.50
C LEU A 13 47.23 3.50 24.65
N GLY A 14 48.50 3.36 24.26
CA GLY A 14 48.93 2.26 23.38
C GLY A 14 49.50 1.09 24.17
N ILE A 15 49.27 -0.13 23.67
CA ILE A 15 50.16 -1.31 23.76
C ILE A 15 49.53 -2.46 22.93
N LEU A 16 50.39 -3.30 22.33
CA LEU A 16 50.09 -4.56 21.64
C LEU A 16 49.12 -4.54 20.42
N LEU A 17 49.73 -4.72 19.24
CA LEU A 17 49.09 -5.36 18.09
C LEU A 17 48.63 -6.78 18.43
N HIS A 18 47.33 -7.07 18.31
CA HIS A 18 46.82 -8.38 17.85
C HIS A 18 45.39 -8.24 17.29
N HIS A 19 44.93 -9.28 16.58
CA HIS A 19 43.74 -9.28 15.74
C HIS A 19 42.48 -8.66 16.37
N TYR A 20 41.95 -7.61 15.74
CA TYR A 20 40.50 -7.43 15.62
C TYR A 20 40.12 -7.07 14.19
N CYS A 21 39.71 -8.08 13.41
CA CYS A 21 38.92 -7.88 12.21
C CYS A 21 37.51 -7.44 12.66
N GLY A 22 37.39 -6.15 13.01
CA GLY A 22 36.16 -5.55 13.50
C GLY A 22 35.13 -5.48 12.39
N CYS A 23 34.32 -6.54 12.26
CA CYS A 23 33.21 -6.59 11.31
C CYS A 23 32.40 -5.31 11.37
N TRP A 24 32.30 -4.58 10.26
CA TRP A 24 31.22 -3.64 10.04
C TRP A 24 29.92 -4.45 9.93
N ALA A 25 29.39 -4.83 11.09
CA ALA A 25 28.09 -5.45 11.25
C ALA A 25 27.03 -4.40 10.91
N SER A 26 26.86 -4.18 9.61
CA SER A 26 25.89 -3.25 9.05
C SER A 26 24.53 -3.58 9.64
N SER A 27 24.06 -2.72 10.55
CA SER A 27 22.73 -2.82 11.16
C SER A 27 21.69 -2.39 10.13
N ILE A 28 21.58 -3.20 9.06
CA ILE A 28 20.53 -3.14 8.05
C ILE A 28 19.25 -3.47 8.80
N ARG A 29 18.58 -2.40 9.24
CA ARG A 29 17.35 -2.47 10.00
C ARG A 29 16.31 -3.19 9.14
N TYR A 30 15.89 -4.38 9.57
CA TYR A 30 14.74 -5.07 9.01
C TYR A 30 13.41 -4.42 9.46
N ASN A 31 13.47 -3.29 10.17
CA ASN A 31 12.33 -2.50 10.66
C ASN A 31 11.46 -1.86 9.57
N LYS A 32 11.78 -2.07 8.28
CA LYS A 32 10.90 -1.68 7.17
C LYS A 32 9.71 -2.63 7.00
N PHE A 33 9.79 -3.86 7.49
CA PHE A 33 8.68 -4.81 7.41
C PHE A 33 7.85 -4.81 8.70
N GLN A 34 6.53 -4.70 8.55
CA GLN A 34 5.58 -5.07 9.58
C GLN A 34 5.43 -6.59 9.59
N LEU A 35 5.67 -7.19 10.75
CA LEU A 35 5.59 -8.64 10.96
C LEU A 35 4.20 -9.01 11.46
N VAL A 36 3.67 -10.14 10.99
CA VAL A 36 2.42 -10.74 11.44
C VAL A 36 2.70 -12.20 11.85
N PRO A 37 3.08 -12.44 13.12
CA PRO A 37 3.28 -13.79 13.64
C PRO A 37 1.99 -14.62 13.64
N GLY A 38 2.13 -15.95 13.53
CA GLY A 38 1.02 -16.88 13.52
C GLY A 38 0.09 -16.74 12.32
N HIS A 39 0.58 -16.16 11.22
CA HIS A 39 -0.16 -15.94 9.99
C HIS A 39 0.67 -16.34 8.77
N ARG A 40 -0.03 -16.83 7.75
CA ARG A 40 0.51 -17.29 6.47
C ARG A 40 -0.25 -16.65 5.31
N VAL A 41 0.45 -16.28 4.25
CA VAL A 41 -0.14 -15.84 2.99
C VAL A 41 -0.75 -17.05 2.25
N THR A 42 -2.03 -16.96 1.92
CA THR A 42 -2.79 -17.99 1.21
C THR A 42 -3.09 -17.66 -0.24
N ARG A 43 -3.03 -16.37 -0.61
CA ARG A 43 -3.23 -15.88 -1.97
C ARG A 43 -2.08 -14.94 -2.35
N GLY A 44 -1.34 -15.31 -3.39
CA GLY A 44 -0.21 -14.58 -3.95
C GLY A 44 0.63 -15.47 -4.85
N THR A 45 1.43 -14.86 -5.71
CA THR A 45 2.30 -15.50 -6.70
C THR A 45 3.70 -15.64 -6.12
N GLU A 46 4.13 -16.88 -5.85
CA GLU A 46 5.46 -17.13 -5.27
C GLU A 46 6.58 -16.79 -6.28
N VAL A 47 7.28 -15.68 -6.05
CA VAL A 47 8.44 -15.25 -6.85
C VAL A 47 9.68 -16.07 -6.49
N SER A 48 9.83 -16.44 -5.21
CA SER A 48 10.91 -17.34 -4.80
C SER A 48 10.59 -18.10 -3.52
N ARG A 49 11.19 -19.29 -3.42
CA ARG A 49 11.00 -20.27 -2.35
C ARG A 49 12.37 -20.83 -1.96
N SER A 50 12.68 -20.92 -0.67
CA SER A 50 14.02 -21.31 -0.22
C SER A 50 14.01 -21.98 1.17
N THR A 51 14.43 -23.25 1.21
CA THR A 51 14.65 -24.05 2.41
C THR A 51 16.15 -24.29 2.61
N GLN A 52 16.77 -23.66 3.60
CA GLN A 52 18.15 -23.96 4.01
C GLN A 52 18.27 -23.85 5.54
N PRO A 53 19.12 -24.66 6.22
CA PRO A 53 19.17 -24.71 7.68
C PRO A 53 19.53 -23.38 8.36
N ASP A 54 20.24 -22.50 7.64
CA ASP A 54 20.72 -21.21 8.10
C ASP A 54 19.77 -20.04 7.76
N VAL A 55 18.67 -20.29 7.04
CA VAL A 55 17.67 -19.27 6.68
C VAL A 55 16.82 -18.92 7.89
N ASN A 56 16.67 -17.62 8.12
CA ASN A 56 15.89 -17.06 9.21
C ASN A 56 15.11 -15.83 8.72
N LEU A 57 14.20 -15.33 9.57
CA LEU A 57 13.34 -14.18 9.28
C LEU A 57 14.13 -12.95 8.77
N VAL A 58 15.32 -12.67 9.32
CA VAL A 58 16.16 -11.53 8.91
C VAL A 58 16.78 -11.74 7.53
N LYS A 59 17.22 -12.96 7.19
CA LYS A 59 17.67 -13.30 5.82
C LYS A 59 16.52 -13.24 4.82
N CYS A 60 15.33 -13.70 5.19
CA CYS A 60 14.14 -13.63 4.34
C CYS A 60 13.73 -12.17 4.07
N ALA A 61 13.71 -11.32 5.11
CA ALA A 61 13.48 -9.88 4.97
C ALA A 61 14.53 -9.20 4.06
N ARG A 62 15.83 -9.51 4.23
CA ARG A 62 16.90 -8.97 3.39
C ARG A 62 16.78 -9.41 1.92
N ARG A 63 16.37 -10.65 1.66
CA ARG A 63 16.05 -11.13 0.31
C ARG A 63 14.89 -10.35 -0.32
N CYS A 64 13.89 -10.00 0.48
CA CYS A 64 12.74 -9.24 -0.03
C CYS A 64 13.01 -7.75 -0.24
N LEU A 65 13.93 -7.12 0.50
CA LEU A 65 14.22 -5.68 0.41
C LEU A 65 14.67 -5.17 -0.98
N GLY A 66 15.10 -6.05 -1.89
CA GLY A 66 15.37 -5.69 -3.28
C GLY A 66 14.10 -5.73 -4.13
N ASP A 67 13.47 -6.90 -4.21
CA ASP A 67 12.54 -7.23 -5.30
C ASP A 67 11.09 -7.51 -4.86
N CYS A 68 10.75 -7.43 -3.56
CA CYS A 68 9.36 -7.63 -3.12
C CYS A 68 8.87 -6.74 -1.97
N THR A 69 7.56 -6.61 -1.92
CA THR A 69 6.80 -5.90 -0.86
C THR A 69 6.26 -6.83 0.23
N VAL A 70 6.25 -8.15 0.00
CA VAL A 70 5.65 -9.16 0.88
C VAL A 70 6.48 -10.44 0.89
N PHE A 71 6.69 -11.02 2.07
CA PHE A 71 7.26 -12.35 2.25
C PHE A 71 6.58 -13.11 3.40
N GLN A 72 6.88 -14.39 3.54
CA GLN A 72 6.55 -15.18 4.72
C GLN A 72 7.69 -16.14 5.09
N PHE A 73 7.76 -16.51 6.36
CA PHE A 73 8.75 -17.43 6.91
C PHE A 73 8.09 -18.51 7.76
N ASP A 74 8.44 -19.77 7.50
CA ASP A 74 8.08 -20.93 8.32
C ASP A 74 9.11 -21.09 9.45
N ASN A 75 8.66 -20.91 10.68
CA ASN A 75 9.53 -20.97 11.86
C ASN A 75 9.97 -22.39 12.20
N VAL A 76 9.28 -23.42 11.72
CA VAL A 76 9.64 -24.84 11.91
C VAL A 76 10.61 -25.28 10.83
N ASN A 77 10.18 -25.24 9.56
CA ASN A 77 10.92 -25.80 8.42
C ASN A 77 12.00 -24.88 7.83
N LYS A 78 12.18 -23.67 8.41
CA LYS A 78 13.13 -22.63 7.95
C LYS A 78 12.94 -22.23 6.49
N LEU A 79 11.69 -22.31 6.03
CA LEU A 79 11.29 -22.00 4.65
C LEU A 79 10.98 -20.50 4.52
N CYS A 80 11.70 -19.82 3.64
CA CYS A 80 11.40 -18.46 3.19
C CYS A 80 10.63 -18.49 1.85
N VAL A 81 9.55 -17.72 1.74
CA VAL A 81 8.79 -17.51 0.49
C VAL A 81 8.54 -16.02 0.26
N THR A 82 8.75 -15.54 -0.96
CA THR A 82 8.56 -14.14 -1.38
C THR A 82 7.50 -14.01 -2.46
N PHE A 83 6.72 -12.93 -2.47
CA PHE A 83 5.59 -12.71 -3.37
C PHE A 83 5.79 -11.50 -4.29
N ALA A 84 5.12 -11.50 -5.45
CA ALA A 84 5.12 -10.37 -6.38
C ALA A 84 4.20 -9.24 -5.91
N GLU A 85 3.13 -9.62 -5.24
CA GLU A 85 2.00 -8.80 -4.84
C GLU A 85 2.34 -7.71 -3.82
N LYS A 86 1.52 -6.66 -3.84
CA LYS A 86 1.49 -5.60 -2.85
C LYS A 86 0.79 -6.07 -1.56
N PRO A 87 1.03 -5.41 -0.41
CA PRO A 87 0.44 -5.79 0.87
C PRO A 87 -1.10 -5.84 0.86
N TYR A 88 -1.70 -5.03 -0.01
CA TYR A 88 -3.15 -4.92 -0.21
C TYR A 88 -3.72 -5.88 -1.28
N GLU A 89 -2.90 -6.68 -1.96
CA GLU A 89 -3.33 -7.69 -2.95
C GLU A 89 -3.39 -9.10 -2.36
N ILE A 90 -2.48 -9.41 -1.43
CA ILE A 90 -2.42 -10.72 -0.75
C ILE A 90 -3.57 -10.96 0.23
N GLU A 91 -3.88 -12.24 0.47
CA GLU A 91 -4.74 -12.70 1.57
C GLU A 91 -3.93 -13.53 2.57
N MET A 92 -4.33 -13.51 3.85
CA MET A 92 -3.68 -14.25 4.93
C MET A 92 -4.69 -15.05 5.75
N THR A 93 -4.26 -16.19 6.29
CA THR A 93 -4.98 -16.94 7.34
C THR A 93 -4.08 -17.19 8.54
N GLY A 94 -4.67 -17.56 9.68
CA GLY A 94 -3.92 -18.01 10.85
C GLY A 94 -3.23 -19.36 10.60
N ASP A 95 -1.93 -19.42 10.91
CA ASP A 95 -1.11 -20.64 10.93
C ASP A 95 0.06 -20.37 11.90
N THR A 96 0.05 -21.01 13.07
CA THR A 96 0.98 -20.72 14.17
C THR A 96 2.45 -20.97 13.84
N ASN A 97 2.73 -21.77 12.80
CA ASN A 97 4.11 -22.04 12.38
C ASN A 97 4.72 -20.89 11.57
N TRP A 98 3.89 -20.02 10.98
CA TRP A 98 4.35 -19.02 10.01
C TRP A 98 4.43 -17.61 10.58
N THR A 99 5.16 -16.76 9.88
CA THR A 99 5.19 -15.32 10.08
C THR A 99 5.18 -14.65 8.73
N ALA A 100 4.03 -14.12 8.35
CA ALA A 100 3.89 -13.24 7.20
C ALA A 100 4.49 -11.87 7.52
N ALA A 101 4.95 -11.16 6.49
CA ALA A 101 5.57 -9.86 6.63
C ALA A 101 5.37 -9.01 5.37
N TYR A 102 5.12 -7.71 5.54
CA TYR A 102 4.96 -6.78 4.43
C TYR A 102 5.58 -5.42 4.73
N LEU A 103 6.03 -4.72 3.68
CA LEU A 103 6.35 -3.30 3.79
C LEU A 103 5.03 -2.54 4.04
N PRO A 104 4.92 -1.69 5.07
CA PRO A 104 3.79 -0.79 5.22
C PRO A 104 3.57 0.03 3.96
N THR A 105 2.31 0.37 3.68
CA THR A 105 1.88 1.16 2.51
C THR A 105 2.58 2.51 2.43
N SER A 106 3.03 3.04 3.57
CA SER A 106 3.90 4.21 3.72
C SER A 106 5.31 4.11 3.11
N PHE A 107 5.68 2.95 2.58
CA PHE A 107 6.91 2.71 1.80
C PHE A 107 6.61 2.39 0.32
N LEU A 108 5.35 2.47 -0.11
CA LEU A 108 4.94 2.38 -1.51
C LEU A 108 4.80 3.80 -2.08
N ASN A 109 5.11 3.98 -3.36
CA ASN A 109 5.00 5.29 -4.01
C ASN A 109 3.53 5.70 -4.26
N ALA A 110 2.66 4.71 -4.48
CA ALA A 110 1.24 4.84 -4.78
C ALA A 110 0.52 3.50 -4.50
N ILE A 111 -0.82 3.55 -4.42
CA ILE A 111 -1.69 2.37 -4.32
C ILE A 111 -2.19 2.02 -5.73
N THR A 112 -1.37 1.31 -6.50
CA THR A 112 -1.60 0.99 -7.92
C THR A 112 -2.38 -0.30 -8.13
N TYR A 113 -3.22 -0.31 -9.16
CA TYR A 113 -3.99 -1.44 -9.68
C TYR A 113 -3.98 -1.42 -11.22
N GLY A 114 -3.12 -2.24 -11.82
CA GLY A 114 -2.78 -2.10 -13.24
C GLY A 114 -2.19 -0.71 -13.50
N ASP A 115 -2.68 -0.03 -14.54
CA ASP A 115 -2.21 1.29 -14.95
C ASP A 115 -2.75 2.44 -14.07
N TYR A 116 -3.71 2.18 -13.17
CA TYR A 116 -4.37 3.22 -12.36
C TYR A 116 -3.90 3.22 -10.89
N THR A 117 -3.91 4.40 -10.26
CA THR A 117 -3.70 4.60 -8.81
C THR A 117 -5.02 4.91 -8.09
N LEU A 118 -5.33 4.22 -7.00
CA LEU A 118 -6.47 4.52 -6.14
C LEU A 118 -6.27 5.91 -5.50
N VAL A 119 -7.18 6.85 -5.74
CA VAL A 119 -7.15 8.18 -5.12
C VAL A 119 -8.27 8.40 -4.10
N PHE A 120 -9.42 7.76 -4.27
CA PHE A 120 -10.57 7.91 -3.37
C PHE A 120 -11.44 6.65 -3.30
N ARG A 121 -11.98 6.36 -2.13
CA ARG A 121 -12.96 5.28 -1.92
C ARG A 121 -14.04 5.72 -0.95
N LEU A 122 -15.29 5.76 -1.41
CA LEU A 122 -16.47 5.83 -0.57
C LEU A 122 -16.99 4.43 -0.26
N GLN A 123 -17.10 4.13 1.02
CA GLN A 123 -17.52 2.84 1.55
C GLN A 123 -18.94 2.95 2.13
N SER A 124 -19.91 2.21 1.59
CA SER A 124 -21.30 2.26 2.03
C SER A 124 -21.46 1.99 3.53
N GLY A 125 -22.33 2.76 4.18
CA GLY A 125 -22.72 2.54 5.58
C GLY A 125 -21.62 2.81 6.61
N LYS A 126 -20.57 3.54 6.24
CA LYS A 126 -19.49 3.98 7.14
C LYS A 126 -19.65 5.46 7.48
N PRO A 127 -19.16 5.92 8.64
CA PRO A 127 -19.28 7.33 9.06
C PRO A 127 -18.43 8.25 8.17
N GLY A 128 -18.94 9.47 7.96
CA GLY A 128 -18.36 10.48 7.08
C GLY A 128 -19.27 10.80 5.89
N LEU A 129 -19.27 12.06 5.45
CA LEU A 129 -19.93 12.44 4.20
C LEU A 129 -18.93 12.34 3.05
N ALA A 130 -19.40 11.91 1.88
CA ALA A 130 -18.56 11.76 0.68
C ALA A 130 -17.83 13.07 0.32
N TYR A 131 -18.59 14.16 0.21
CA TYR A 131 -18.07 15.48 -0.11
C TYR A 131 -17.09 16.00 0.95
N ALA A 132 -17.43 15.89 2.23
CA ALA A 132 -16.55 16.31 3.32
C ALA A 132 -15.22 15.54 3.32
N THR A 133 -15.26 14.24 3.02
CA THR A 133 -14.05 13.43 2.88
C THR A 133 -13.26 13.80 1.63
N TRP A 134 -13.90 14.10 0.50
CA TRP A 134 -13.21 14.56 -0.71
C TRP A 134 -12.45 15.87 -0.47
N THR A 135 -13.08 16.84 0.20
CA THR A 135 -12.55 18.18 0.45
C THR A 135 -11.66 18.32 1.69
N ASP A 136 -11.45 17.26 2.47
CA ASP A 136 -10.56 17.29 3.65
C ASP A 136 -9.07 17.26 3.24
N THR A 137 -8.54 18.45 2.95
CA THR A 137 -7.13 18.68 2.56
C THR A 137 -6.11 18.31 3.65
N ASN A 138 -6.54 18.00 4.89
CA ASN A 138 -5.66 17.52 5.96
C ASN A 138 -5.60 15.99 6.01
N ARG A 139 -6.39 15.29 5.18
CA ARG A 139 -6.48 13.83 5.15
C ARG A 139 -5.67 13.26 4.00
N HIS A 140 -4.64 12.50 4.35
CA HIS A 140 -3.82 11.72 3.42
C HIS A 140 -3.69 10.30 3.99
N ASP A 141 -4.57 9.38 3.58
CA ASP A 141 -4.59 7.98 4.04
C ASP A 141 -3.40 7.16 3.46
N ASP A 142 -2.70 7.71 2.47
CA ASP A 142 -1.50 7.19 1.83
C ASP A 142 -0.18 7.78 2.37
N GLU A 143 -0.22 8.70 3.34
CA GLU A 143 0.96 9.32 3.95
C GLU A 143 1.22 8.84 5.39
N LYS A 144 2.42 9.07 5.93
CA LYS A 144 2.76 8.75 7.32
C LYS A 144 2.17 9.80 8.28
N PRO A 145 1.67 9.42 9.46
CA PRO A 145 1.57 8.06 9.99
C PRO A 145 0.29 7.33 9.56
N SER A 146 -0.69 8.02 8.94
CA SER A 146 -2.02 7.51 8.61
C SER A 146 -1.99 6.12 7.96
N SER A 147 -1.23 5.99 6.87
CA SER A 147 -1.04 4.78 6.08
C SER A 147 -0.51 3.58 6.89
N GLU A 148 0.29 3.80 7.93
CA GLU A 148 0.80 2.73 8.82
C GLU A 148 -0.27 2.19 9.79
N THR A 149 -1.37 2.92 9.92
CA THR A 149 -2.57 2.54 10.70
C THR A 149 -3.81 2.29 9.84
N PHE A 150 -3.70 2.48 8.51
CA PHE A 150 -4.82 2.36 7.60
C PHE A 150 -5.08 0.89 7.24
N PRO A 151 -6.31 0.36 7.37
CA PRO A 151 -6.57 -1.05 7.11
C PRO A 151 -6.30 -1.44 5.65
N LEU A 152 -5.45 -2.47 5.43
CA LEU A 152 -5.20 -3.05 4.10
C LEU A 152 -6.51 -3.46 3.40
N ALA A 153 -7.52 -3.90 4.18
CA ALA A 153 -8.87 -4.19 3.70
C ALA A 153 -9.57 -3.03 2.96
N CYS A 154 -9.23 -1.77 3.29
CA CYS A 154 -9.76 -0.58 2.62
C CYS A 154 -8.99 -0.15 1.38
N LEU A 155 -7.79 -0.71 1.16
CA LEU A 155 -7.02 -0.51 -0.07
C LEU A 155 -7.38 -1.58 -1.12
N ARG A 156 -7.74 -2.79 -0.69
CA ARG A 156 -8.13 -3.92 -1.55
C ARG A 156 -9.27 -3.58 -2.53
N MET A 157 -9.07 -3.92 -3.80
CA MET A 157 -10.13 -3.99 -4.84
C MET A 157 -10.89 -5.33 -4.82
N SER A 158 -10.97 -5.98 -3.66
CA SER A 158 -11.67 -7.25 -3.41
C SER A 158 -12.12 -7.31 -1.94
N ASN A 159 -13.14 -8.11 -1.62
CA ASN A 159 -13.71 -8.21 -0.27
C ASN A 159 -14.00 -6.81 0.33
N TYR A 160 -14.76 -6.00 -0.43
CA TYR A 160 -15.00 -4.61 -0.10
C TYR A 160 -15.79 -4.47 1.20
N SER A 161 -16.55 -5.50 1.60
CA SER A 161 -17.27 -5.56 2.86
C SER A 161 -16.37 -5.43 4.10
N SER A 162 -15.12 -5.90 4.02
CA SER A 162 -14.14 -5.89 5.12
C SER A 162 -13.52 -4.51 5.39
N CYS A 163 -13.79 -3.51 4.55
CA CYS A 163 -13.37 -2.14 4.80
C CYS A 163 -14.32 -1.41 5.77
N ASP A 164 -13.79 -0.61 6.69
CA ASP A 164 -14.53 0.09 7.75
C ASP A 164 -14.63 1.62 7.57
N ARG A 165 -13.89 2.21 6.62
CA ARG A 165 -13.75 3.67 6.46
C ARG A 165 -13.63 4.09 4.99
N HIS A 166 -13.61 5.39 4.75
CA HIS A 166 -13.29 5.95 3.42
C HIS A 166 -11.77 6.06 3.22
N PHE A 167 -11.30 6.11 1.97
CA PHE A 167 -9.90 6.39 1.63
C PHE A 167 -9.80 7.70 0.85
N ARG A 168 -8.78 8.50 1.13
CA ARG A 168 -8.41 9.73 0.42
C ARG A 168 -6.88 9.83 0.26
N SER A 169 -6.39 9.94 -0.96
CA SER A 169 -4.98 10.16 -1.30
C SER A 169 -4.63 11.65 -1.40
N LYS A 170 -3.40 12.00 -1.03
CA LYS A 170 -2.79 13.33 -1.29
C LYS A 170 -2.67 13.70 -2.78
N ILE A 171 -2.90 12.77 -3.70
CA ILE A 171 -3.00 13.02 -5.15
C ILE A 171 -4.18 13.95 -5.47
N ILE A 172 -5.23 13.97 -4.63
CA ILE A 172 -6.38 14.88 -4.81
C ILE A 172 -5.95 16.35 -4.66
N ASP A 173 -5.07 16.64 -3.70
CA ASP A 173 -4.53 17.99 -3.48
C ASP A 173 -3.46 18.34 -4.52
N ASN A 174 -2.65 17.36 -4.91
CA ASN A 174 -1.56 17.50 -5.88
C ASN A 174 -2.00 17.13 -7.31
N TRP A 175 -3.24 17.43 -7.68
CA TRP A 175 -3.89 16.99 -8.92
C TRP A 175 -3.15 17.49 -10.18
N SER A 176 -2.27 16.67 -10.73
CA SER A 176 -1.33 17.02 -11.79
C SER A 176 -0.84 15.77 -12.54
N GLY A 177 -0.51 15.91 -13.83
CA GLY A 177 -0.07 14.79 -14.68
C GLY A 177 -1.17 13.79 -15.10
N ILE A 178 -2.37 13.93 -14.56
CA ILE A 178 -3.51 13.02 -14.73
C ILE A 178 -4.04 13.04 -16.18
N THR A 179 -4.20 11.86 -16.78
CA THR A 179 -4.63 11.65 -18.17
C THR A 179 -6.04 11.06 -18.29
N GLU A 180 -6.44 10.19 -17.35
CA GLU A 180 -7.74 9.53 -17.28
C GLU A 180 -8.21 9.33 -15.83
N VAL A 181 -9.51 9.56 -15.57
CA VAL A 181 -10.13 9.23 -14.28
C VAL A 181 -11.13 8.10 -14.48
N TYR A 182 -10.95 7.01 -13.74
CA TYR A 182 -11.80 5.85 -13.69
C TYR A 182 -12.69 5.92 -12.44
N LEU A 183 -13.97 6.22 -12.63
CA LEU A 183 -14.99 6.09 -11.58
C LEU A 183 -15.61 4.70 -11.68
N SER A 184 -15.54 3.92 -10.61
CA SER A 184 -16.09 2.57 -10.49
C SER A 184 -17.14 2.47 -9.39
N VAL A 185 -18.24 1.79 -9.67
CA VAL A 185 -19.30 1.45 -8.71
C VAL A 185 -19.33 -0.04 -8.48
N ILE A 186 -19.03 -0.44 -7.25
CA ILE A 186 -18.94 -1.83 -6.81
C ILE A 186 -20.22 -2.25 -6.08
N LYS A 187 -20.66 -3.49 -6.28
CA LYS A 187 -21.74 -4.13 -5.52
C LYS A 187 -21.46 -5.63 -5.43
N ASN A 188 -21.56 -6.19 -4.21
CA ASN A 188 -21.26 -7.61 -3.95
C ASN A 188 -19.87 -8.02 -4.49
N ASP A 189 -18.86 -7.21 -4.18
CA ASP A 189 -17.45 -7.34 -4.59
C ASP A 189 -17.18 -7.39 -6.11
N SER A 190 -18.19 -7.12 -6.94
CA SER A 190 -18.08 -7.00 -8.40
C SER A 190 -18.33 -5.55 -8.84
N GLU A 191 -17.66 -5.10 -9.90
CA GLU A 191 -18.04 -3.86 -10.59
C GLU A 191 -19.40 -4.03 -11.26
N VAL A 192 -20.28 -3.05 -11.09
CA VAL A 192 -21.62 -3.03 -11.72
C VAL A 192 -21.84 -1.80 -12.61
N ALA A 193 -20.96 -0.80 -12.53
CA ALA A 193 -20.90 0.30 -13.49
C ALA A 193 -19.56 1.04 -13.42
N TYR A 194 -19.18 1.71 -14.51
CA TYR A 194 -18.03 2.63 -14.55
C TYR A 194 -18.26 3.85 -15.45
N ILE A 195 -17.45 4.89 -15.25
CA ILE A 195 -17.19 5.96 -16.22
C ILE A 195 -15.67 6.19 -16.35
N LYS A 196 -15.18 6.32 -17.58
CA LYS A 196 -13.85 6.84 -17.93
C LYS A 196 -13.96 8.31 -18.34
N PHE A 197 -13.26 9.21 -17.65
CA PHE A 197 -13.20 10.63 -17.98
C PHE A 197 -11.83 11.04 -18.50
N ASN A 198 -11.79 11.95 -19.47
CA ASN A 198 -10.58 12.62 -19.94
C ASN A 198 -10.02 13.54 -18.85
N GLY A 199 -9.01 13.06 -18.11
CA GLY A 199 -8.39 13.76 -16.98
C GLY A 199 -7.45 14.91 -17.39
N ALA A 200 -6.99 14.94 -18.64
CA ALA A 200 -6.06 15.95 -19.12
C ALA A 200 -6.62 17.39 -18.96
N GLY A 201 -5.85 18.27 -18.31
CA GLY A 201 -6.23 19.67 -18.08
C GLY A 201 -7.43 19.83 -17.14
N THR A 202 -7.54 18.99 -16.10
CA THR A 202 -8.56 19.08 -15.05
C THR A 202 -7.94 19.45 -13.71
N ASN A 203 -8.79 19.78 -12.73
CA ASN A 203 -8.47 19.73 -11.30
C ASN A 203 -9.45 18.78 -10.59
N HIS A 204 -9.28 18.55 -9.29
CA HIS A 204 -10.12 17.64 -8.50
C HIS A 204 -11.61 18.03 -8.39
N TYR A 205 -12.03 19.19 -8.91
CA TYR A 205 -13.44 19.59 -9.04
C TYR A 205 -13.99 19.51 -10.48
N THR A 206 -13.14 19.54 -11.52
CA THR A 206 -13.58 19.70 -12.93
C THR A 206 -13.40 18.47 -13.82
N TRP A 207 -12.91 17.35 -13.28
CA TRP A 207 -12.69 16.12 -14.05
C TRP A 207 -13.98 15.40 -14.45
N CYS A 208 -15.05 15.53 -13.67
CA CYS A 208 -16.29 14.76 -13.79
C CYS A 208 -17.36 15.36 -14.73
N HIS A 209 -17.02 16.36 -15.55
CA HIS A 209 -17.97 16.93 -16.52
C HIS A 209 -18.34 15.95 -17.64
N GLU A 210 -19.61 15.99 -18.08
CA GLU A 210 -20.17 15.11 -19.12
C GLU A 210 -19.36 15.09 -20.44
N HIS A 211 -18.90 16.26 -20.90
CA HIS A 211 -18.11 16.39 -22.13
C HIS A 211 -16.70 15.77 -22.04
N ARG A 212 -16.30 15.28 -20.86
CA ARG A 212 -15.05 14.54 -20.66
C ARG A 212 -15.25 13.03 -20.67
N ILE A 213 -16.47 12.52 -20.70
CA ILE A 213 -16.74 11.08 -20.74
C ILE A 213 -16.17 10.48 -22.03
N ARG A 214 -15.21 9.55 -21.88
CA ARG A 214 -14.63 8.75 -22.97
C ARG A 214 -15.38 7.43 -23.17
N ASN A 215 -15.86 6.83 -22.07
CA ASN A 215 -16.58 5.55 -22.05
C ASN A 215 -17.40 5.45 -20.76
N SER A 216 -18.56 4.78 -20.78
CA SER A 216 -19.48 4.64 -19.64
C SER A 216 -20.41 3.44 -19.83
N THR A 217 -20.65 2.69 -18.76
CA THR A 217 -21.73 1.67 -18.73
C THR A 217 -23.12 2.26 -18.54
N TRP A 218 -23.21 3.53 -18.17
CA TRP A 218 -24.47 4.28 -18.02
C TRP A 218 -24.83 5.06 -19.30
N TYR A 219 -24.29 4.70 -20.46
CA TYR A 219 -24.69 5.29 -21.74
C TYR A 219 -25.77 4.41 -22.42
N PRO A 220 -26.87 4.97 -22.95
CA PRO A 220 -27.20 6.40 -23.01
C PRO A 220 -27.81 6.98 -21.71
N ASP A 221 -28.22 6.11 -20.78
CA ASP A 221 -29.06 6.46 -19.63
C ASP A 221 -28.30 7.13 -18.46
N ILE A 222 -27.66 8.29 -18.70
CA ILE A 222 -27.18 9.19 -17.63
C ILE A 222 -28.39 9.97 -17.05
N VAL A 223 -29.35 9.21 -16.53
CA VAL A 223 -30.54 9.70 -15.84
C VAL A 223 -30.17 9.98 -14.38
N TYR A 224 -30.57 11.14 -13.87
CA TYR A 224 -30.43 11.48 -12.45
C TYR A 224 -31.18 10.46 -11.57
N GLY A 225 -30.43 9.51 -11.00
CA GLY A 225 -30.95 8.36 -10.27
C GLY A 225 -30.73 8.41 -8.74
N PRO A 226 -31.48 7.58 -7.98
CA PRO A 226 -31.43 7.55 -6.50
C PRO A 226 -30.07 7.07 -5.95
N PRO A 227 -29.74 7.36 -4.66
CA PRO A 227 -28.37 7.37 -4.16
C PRO A 227 -27.61 6.04 -4.31
N LEU A 228 -26.56 6.07 -5.11
CA LEU A 228 -25.63 4.97 -5.34
C LEU A 228 -24.80 4.67 -4.09
N ARG A 229 -24.70 3.39 -3.72
CA ARG A 229 -24.13 2.95 -2.43
C ARG A 229 -22.59 3.06 -2.32
N TYR A 230 -21.86 3.01 -3.42
CA TYR A 230 -20.38 2.96 -3.43
C TYR A 230 -19.82 3.81 -4.58
N TRP A 231 -18.68 4.45 -4.34
CA TRP A 231 -17.98 5.29 -5.33
C TRP A 231 -16.47 5.10 -5.15
N THR A 232 -15.79 4.52 -6.14
CA THR A 232 -14.33 4.31 -6.08
C THR A 232 -13.68 5.06 -7.24
N HIS A 233 -12.69 5.90 -6.96
CA HIS A 233 -12.00 6.73 -7.94
C HIS A 233 -10.56 6.25 -8.07
N ILE A 234 -10.21 5.80 -9.26
CA ILE A 234 -8.89 5.29 -9.65
C ILE A 234 -8.41 6.18 -10.82
N VAL A 235 -7.13 6.53 -10.87
CA VAL A 235 -6.61 7.62 -11.73
C VAL A 235 -5.33 7.20 -12.45
N GLY A 236 -5.21 7.54 -13.73
CA GLY A 236 -4.02 7.34 -14.59
C GLY A 236 -3.83 8.50 -15.56
#